data_AF-A0A7J2HNK4-F1
#
_entry.id   AF-A0A7J2HNK4-F1
#
_cell.length_a   1.000
_cell.length_b   1.000
_cell.length_c   1.000
_cell.angle_alpha   90.00
_cell.angle_beta   90.00
_cell.angle_gamma   90.00
#
_symmetry.space_group_name_H-M   'P 1'
#
loop_
_entity.id
_entity.type
_entity.pdbx_description
1 polymer ?
#
loop_
_entity_poly.entity_id
_entity_poly.type
_entity_poly.pdbx_seq_one_letter_code
_entity_poly.pdbx_strand_id
1 'polypeptide(L)'
;MRMVLNEGDRLKVEGPASVMLREGDVSILGKKLRVREQVTIAKSKIVLLEAEAKSIVEVNLGDEGKIEKIEDPVVPYEWRVAAENILKEKMPIKVIVLGGVDTGKNAFTTYLSNLAIARKLRVLVID
;
A
#
# COMPACT_ATOMS: atom_id res chain seq x y z
N MET A 1 -12.45 2.35 15.92
CA MET A 1 -11.90 3.63 16.44
C MET A 1 -11.62 4.59 15.28
N ARG A 2 -11.79 5.90 15.48
CA ARG A 2 -11.49 6.94 14.47
C ARG A 2 -10.12 7.55 14.77
N MET A 3 -9.28 7.69 13.76
CA MET A 3 -7.94 8.27 13.88
C MET A 3 -7.77 9.41 12.89
N VAL A 4 -7.12 10.49 13.34
CA VAL A 4 -6.70 11.60 12.49
C VAL A 4 -5.22 11.42 12.19
N LEU A 5 -4.87 11.47 10.91
CA LEU A 5 -3.50 11.35 10.40
C LEU A 5 -3.10 12.67 9.76
N ASN A 6 -1.88 13.12 10.05
CA ASN A 6 -1.26 14.22 9.32
C ASN A 6 -0.58 13.68 8.05
N GLU A 7 -0.28 14.56 7.11
CA GLU A 7 0.54 14.19 5.95
C GLU A 7 1.89 13.61 6.41
N GLY A 8 2.27 12.48 5.81
CA GLY A 8 3.48 11.74 6.18
C GLY A 8 3.32 10.77 7.37
N ASP A 9 2.19 10.80 8.10
CA ASP A 9 1.91 9.77 9.11
C ASP A 9 1.80 8.40 8.43
N ARG A 10 2.38 7.38 9.07
CA ARG A 10 2.34 5.99 8.59
C ARG A 10 1.78 5.09 9.66
N LEU A 11 0.97 4.13 9.23
CA LEU A 11 0.36 3.13 10.09
C LEU A 11 0.73 1.73 9.63
N LYS A 12 1.12 0.90 10.58
CA LYS A 12 1.17 -0.55 10.44
C LYS A 12 -0.07 -1.15 11.11
N VAL A 13 -0.85 -1.90 10.35
CA VAL A 13 -2.08 -2.55 10.82
C VAL A 13 -1.97 -4.05 10.63
N GLU A 14 -2.00 -4.80 11.72
CA GLU A 14 -1.97 -6.26 11.73
C GLU A 14 -3.38 -6.81 11.93
N GLY A 15 -3.78 -7.78 11.10
CA GLY A 15 -5.11 -8.36 11.14
C GLY A 15 -5.27 -9.50 12.17
N PRO A 16 -6.51 -9.84 12.56
CA PRO A 16 -7.76 -9.45 11.92
C PRO A 16 -8.15 -7.98 12.21
N ALA A 17 -8.33 -7.19 11.16
CA ALA A 17 -8.68 -5.77 11.27
C ALA A 17 -9.36 -5.25 9.99
N SER A 18 -9.95 -4.06 10.05
CA SER A 18 -10.38 -3.33 8.87
C SER A 18 -10.04 -1.86 8.99
N VAL A 19 -9.64 -1.24 7.87
CA VAL A 19 -9.39 0.21 7.78
C VAL A 19 -10.31 0.78 6.70
N MET A 20 -11.06 1.83 7.02
CA MET A 20 -11.89 2.57 6.08
C MET A 20 -11.45 4.03 6.01
N LEU A 21 -11.23 4.55 4.81
CA LEU A 21 -10.99 5.97 4.62
C LEU A 21 -12.32 6.73 4.79
N ARG A 22 -12.36 7.71 5.70
CA ARG A 22 -13.53 8.59 5.87
C ARG A 22 -13.34 9.91 5.13
N GLU A 23 -12.15 10.51 5.23
CA GLU A 23 -11.80 11.80 4.62
C GLU A 23 -10.29 11.86 4.34
N GLY A 24 -9.86 12.64 3.34
CA GLY A 24 -8.45 12.85 3.01
C GLY A 24 -7.92 11.92 1.91
N ASP A 25 -6.60 11.72 1.90
CA ASP A 25 -5.87 10.91 0.92
C ASP A 25 -4.85 10.00 1.63
N VAL A 26 -5.02 8.69 1.45
CA VAL A 26 -4.16 7.66 2.02
C VAL A 26 -3.88 6.61 0.96
N SER A 27 -2.68 6.03 1.00
CA SER A 27 -2.30 4.96 0.08
C SER A 27 -1.77 3.73 0.80
N ILE A 28 -1.95 2.58 0.15
CA ILE A 28 -1.44 1.28 0.57
C ILE A 28 -0.74 0.68 -0.65
N LEU A 29 0.57 0.45 -0.54
CA LEU A 29 1.40 -0.07 -1.63
C LEU A 29 1.09 0.62 -2.98
N GLY A 30 1.12 1.95 -3.02
CA GLY A 30 0.92 2.74 -4.23
C GLY A 30 -0.52 2.86 -4.73
N LYS A 31 -1.49 2.17 -4.09
CA LYS A 31 -2.91 2.36 -4.36
C LYS A 31 -3.50 3.40 -3.42
N LYS A 32 -4.01 4.51 -3.97
CA LYS A 32 -4.85 5.46 -3.22
C LYS A 32 -6.19 4.82 -2.87
N LEU A 33 -6.64 5.00 -1.63
CA LEU A 33 -7.97 4.58 -1.20
C LEU A 33 -9.01 5.63 -1.59
N ARG A 34 -10.19 5.18 -2.00
CA ARG A 34 -11.36 6.05 -2.18
C ARG A 34 -12.03 6.31 -0.84
N VAL A 35 -12.64 7.48 -0.68
CA VAL A 35 -13.47 7.75 0.49
C VAL A 35 -14.59 6.70 0.59
N ARG A 36 -14.79 6.16 1.79
CA ARG A 36 -15.66 5.01 2.14
C ARG A 36 -15.18 3.65 1.62
N GLU A 37 -14.02 3.56 0.98
CA GLU A 37 -13.40 2.28 0.66
C GLU A 37 -12.86 1.63 1.94
N GLN A 38 -13.16 0.35 2.11
CA GLN A 38 -12.71 -0.45 3.24
C GLN A 38 -11.69 -1.50 2.78
N VAL A 39 -10.58 -1.57 3.49
CA VAL A 39 -9.59 -2.64 3.38
C VAL A 39 -9.76 -3.57 4.57
N THR A 40 -9.96 -4.85 4.30
CA THR A 40 -10.01 -5.89 5.33
C THR A 40 -8.66 -6.59 5.40
N ILE A 41 -8.08 -6.65 6.59
CA ILE A 41 -6.80 -7.27 6.88
C ILE A 41 -7.08 -8.59 7.57
N ALA A 42 -6.79 -9.70 6.90
CA ALA A 42 -6.97 -11.04 7.44
C ALA A 42 -5.97 -11.35 8.57
N LYS A 43 -6.26 -12.40 9.34
CA LYS A 43 -5.35 -12.90 10.39
C LYS A 43 -3.96 -13.14 9.83
N SER A 44 -2.93 -12.73 10.57
CA SER A 44 -1.51 -12.86 10.18
C SER A 44 -1.11 -12.12 8.90
N LYS A 45 -1.92 -11.15 8.45
CA LYS A 45 -1.55 -10.21 7.38
C LYS A 45 -1.32 -8.83 7.96
N ILE A 46 -0.48 -8.08 7.27
CA ILE A 46 -0.08 -6.72 7.65
C ILE A 46 -0.39 -5.81 6.47
N VAL A 47 -0.95 -4.65 6.77
CA VAL A 47 -1.11 -3.54 5.83
C VAL A 47 -0.35 -2.35 6.36
N LEU A 48 0.44 -1.74 5.47
CA LEU A 48 1.12 -0.48 5.72
C LEU A 48 0.39 0.62 4.96
N LEU A 49 -0.05 1.65 5.68
CA LEU A 49 -0.79 2.78 5.15
C LEU A 49 0.05 4.04 5.34
N GLU A 50 0.13 4.88 4.31
CA GLU A 50 0.76 6.20 4.35
C GLU A 50 -0.28 7.28 4.06
N ALA A 51 -0.32 8.33 4.87
CA ALA A 51 -1.18 9.48 4.66
C ALA A 51 -0.49 10.49 3.73
N GLU A 52 -1.07 10.71 2.55
CA GLU A 52 -0.57 11.66 1.55
C GLU A 52 -1.11 13.08 1.78
N ALA A 53 -2.11 13.21 2.64
CA ALA A 53 -2.65 14.47 3.13
C ALA A 53 -3.25 14.26 4.52
N LYS A 54 -3.65 15.34 5.19
CA LYS A 54 -4.44 15.25 6.42
C LYS A 54 -5.68 14.39 6.17
N SER A 55 -5.81 13.30 6.91
CA SER A 55 -6.78 12.24 6.64
C SER A 55 -7.44 11.74 7.90
N ILE A 56 -8.62 11.14 7.72
CA ILE A 56 -9.39 10.50 8.78
C ILE A 56 -9.66 9.07 8.36
N VAL A 57 -9.18 8.14 9.16
CA VAL A 57 -9.42 6.71 8.96
C VAL A 57 -10.22 6.14 10.13
N GLU A 58 -11.07 5.18 9.83
CA GLU A 58 -11.74 4.36 10.82
C GLU A 58 -11.11 2.98 10.83
N VAL A 59 -10.63 2.54 11.98
CA VAL A 59 -9.93 1.27 12.18
C VAL A 59 -10.74 0.41 13.14
N ASN A 60 -11.12 -0.79 12.72
CA ASN A 60 -11.71 -1.80 13.60
C ASN A 60 -10.70 -2.92 13.78
N LEU A 61 -10.35 -3.22 15.02
CA LEU A 61 -9.46 -4.31 15.38
C LEU A 61 -10.30 -5.49 15.89
N GLY A 62 -10.00 -6.69 15.41
CA GLY A 62 -10.47 -7.93 16.02
C GLY A 62 -9.57 -8.36 17.20
N ASP A 63 -9.83 -9.54 17.75
CA ASP A 63 -9.24 -10.02 19.01
C ASP A 63 -7.70 -10.01 19.05
N GLU A 64 -7.03 -10.20 17.91
CA GLU A 64 -5.56 -10.19 17.78
C GLU A 64 -5.04 -9.02 16.91
N GLY A 65 -5.93 -8.12 16.49
CA GLY A 65 -5.58 -7.01 15.62
C GLY A 65 -4.72 -5.97 16.34
N LYS A 66 -3.72 -5.43 15.65
CA LYS A 66 -2.83 -4.40 16.19
C LYS A 66 -2.73 -3.22 15.25
N ILE A 67 -2.49 -2.06 15.82
CA ILE A 67 -2.18 -0.85 15.08
C ILE A 67 -1.02 -0.12 15.75
N GLU A 68 -0.09 0.35 14.93
CA GLU A 68 1.11 1.06 15.35
C GLU A 68 1.40 2.18 14.37
N LYS A 69 1.82 3.35 14.88
CA LYS A 69 2.44 4.38 14.05
C LYS A 69 3.90 4.03 13.84
N ILE A 70 4.36 4.03 12.59
CA ILE A 70 5.75 3.72 12.25
C ILE A 70 6.44 4.94 11.66
N GLU A 71 7.74 5.07 11.91
CA GLU A 71 8.56 6.15 11.34
C GLU A 71 9.19 5.74 10.00
N ASP A 72 9.44 4.44 9.79
CA ASP A 72 10.06 3.94 8.58
C ASP A 72 9.16 4.14 7.35
N PRO A 73 9.75 4.43 6.16
CA PRO A 73 8.99 4.48 4.92
C PRO A 73 8.27 3.16 4.63
N VAL A 74 7.00 3.25 4.21
CA VAL A 74 6.20 2.08 3.81
C VAL A 74 6.79 1.36 2.59
N VAL A 75 7.40 2.12 1.68
CA VAL A 75 8.05 1.61 0.47
C VAL A 75 9.50 2.07 0.43
N PRO A 76 10.49 1.16 0.30
CA PRO A 76 11.90 1.51 0.16
C PRO A 76 12.16 2.50 -0.98
N TYR A 77 13.16 3.35 -0.83
CA TYR A 77 13.51 4.35 -1.84
C TYR A 77 13.87 3.70 -3.19
N GLU A 78 14.65 2.63 -3.15
CA GLU A 78 15.12 1.86 -4.30
C GLU A 78 13.94 1.28 -5.10
N TRP A 79 12.89 0.84 -4.40
CA TRP A 79 11.67 0.34 -5.04
C TRP A 79 10.92 1.46 -5.76
N ARG A 80 10.83 2.64 -5.15
CA ARG A 80 10.21 3.81 -5.78
C ARG A 80 10.96 4.21 -7.06
N VAL A 81 12.29 4.28 -7.00
CA VAL A 81 13.13 4.59 -8.16
C VAL A 81 13.00 3.54 -9.25
N ALA A 82 13.06 2.24 -8.91
CA ALA A 82 12.93 1.16 -9.87
C ALA A 82 11.56 1.19 -10.57
N ALA A 83 10.48 1.36 -9.81
CA ALA A 83 9.13 1.44 -10.36
C ALA A 83 8.96 2.66 -11.29
N GLU A 84 9.47 3.83 -10.88
CA GLU A 84 9.43 5.03 -11.72
C GLU A 84 10.19 4.86 -13.04
N ASN A 85 11.36 4.22 -13.01
CA ASN A 85 12.14 3.95 -14.22
C ASN A 85 11.40 2.98 -15.15
N ILE A 86 10.88 1.87 -14.61
CA ILE A 86 10.09 0.89 -15.38
C ILE A 86 8.87 1.55 -16.03
N LEU A 87 8.16 2.43 -15.31
CA LEU A 87 6.95 3.08 -15.81
C LEU A 87 7.21 4.22 -16.81
N LYS A 88 8.47 4.60 -17.02
CA LYS A 88 8.90 5.56 -18.08
C LYS A 88 9.27 4.86 -19.38
N GLU A 89 9.45 3.54 -19.36
CA GLU A 89 9.77 2.76 -20.55
C GLU A 89 8.64 2.75 -21.58
N LYS A 90 8.99 2.45 -22.82
CA LYS A 90 8.01 2.35 -23.91
C LYS A 90 7.11 1.13 -23.72
N MET A 91 5.80 1.35 -23.80
CA MET A 91 4.80 0.29 -23.68
C MET A 91 4.56 -0.46 -25.01
N PRO A 92 4.24 -1.78 -24.98
CA PRO A 92 4.13 -2.63 -23.80
C PRO A 92 5.50 -3.07 -23.27
N ILE A 93 5.61 -3.20 -21.95
CA ILE A 93 6.80 -3.74 -21.27
C ILE A 93 6.47 -5.06 -20.59
N LYS A 94 7.45 -5.98 -20.54
CA LYS A 94 7.42 -7.19 -19.71
C LYS A 94 8.48 -7.05 -18.62
N VAL A 95 8.09 -7.27 -17.39
CA VAL A 95 8.95 -7.13 -16.21
C VAL A 95 8.98 -8.47 -15.48
N ILE A 96 10.17 -8.95 -15.14
CA ILE A 96 10.38 -10.09 -14.25
C ILE A 96 10.98 -9.59 -12.94
N VAL A 97 10.41 -10.01 -11.81
CA VAL A 97 10.89 -9.63 -10.47
C VAL A 97 11.54 -10.85 -9.84
N LEU A 98 12.87 -10.79 -9.64
CA LEU A 98 13.68 -11.90 -9.12
C LEU A 98 14.26 -11.57 -7.74
N GLY A 99 14.51 -12.60 -6.93
CA GLY A 99 15.01 -12.44 -5.56
C GLY A 99 14.75 -13.67 -4.68
N GLY A 100 15.45 -13.72 -3.54
CA GLY A 100 15.36 -14.82 -2.57
C GLY A 100 13.99 -14.94 -1.88
N VAL A 101 13.84 -15.94 -1.01
CA VAL A 101 12.63 -16.11 -0.19
C VAL A 101 12.47 -14.90 0.73
N ASP A 102 11.25 -14.40 0.86
CA ASP A 102 10.88 -13.28 1.75
C ASP A 102 11.61 -11.94 1.50
N THR A 103 12.09 -11.70 0.28
CA THR A 103 12.73 -10.42 -0.08
C THR A 103 11.75 -9.36 -0.59
N GLY A 104 10.44 -9.55 -0.40
CA GLY A 104 9.43 -8.57 -0.79
C GLY A 104 9.01 -8.56 -2.26
N LYS A 105 9.35 -9.59 -3.05
CA LYS A 105 9.01 -9.68 -4.50
C LYS A 105 7.53 -9.40 -4.78
N ASN A 106 6.62 -10.11 -4.11
CA ASN A 106 5.18 -9.99 -4.36
C ASN A 106 4.66 -8.60 -3.92
N ALA A 107 5.23 -8.02 -2.86
CA ALA A 107 4.90 -6.67 -2.43
C ALA A 107 5.36 -5.62 -3.46
N PHE A 108 6.58 -5.75 -4.00
CA PHE A 108 7.07 -4.88 -5.07
C PHE A 108 6.26 -5.02 -6.36
N THR A 109 5.94 -6.25 -6.78
CA THR A 109 5.08 -6.51 -7.95
C THR A 109 3.71 -5.87 -7.77
N THR A 110 3.12 -5.96 -6.58
CA THR A 110 1.84 -5.32 -6.25
C THR A 110 1.95 -3.79 -6.29
N TYR A 111 3.01 -3.24 -5.71
CA TYR A 111 3.31 -1.80 -5.73
C TYR A 111 3.42 -1.26 -7.16
N LEU A 112 4.25 -1.89 -7.99
CA LEU A 112 4.43 -1.53 -9.40
C LEU A 112 3.11 -1.63 -10.19
N SER A 113 2.34 -2.70 -9.95
CA SER A 113 1.05 -2.91 -10.61
C SER A 113 0.04 -1.81 -10.24
N ASN A 114 -0.04 -1.44 -8.96
CA ASN A 114 -0.92 -0.37 -8.50
C ASN A 114 -0.56 0.97 -9.15
N LEU A 115 0.74 1.30 -9.23
CA LEU A 115 1.20 2.52 -9.89
C LEU A 115 0.89 2.53 -11.39
N ALA A 116 1.09 1.40 -12.08
CA ALA A 116 0.73 1.28 -13.50
C ALA A 116 -0.78 1.47 -13.72
N ILE A 117 -1.62 0.85 -12.89
CA ILE A 117 -3.09 1.01 -12.95
C ILE A 117 -3.48 2.47 -12.68
N ALA A 118 -2.85 3.14 -11.72
CA ALA A 118 -3.07 4.56 -11.44
C ALA A 118 -2.75 5.45 -12.66
N ARG A 119 -1.76 5.06 -13.48
CA ARG A 119 -1.42 5.69 -14.77
C ARG A 119 -2.33 5.24 -15.93
N LYS A 120 -3.44 4.55 -15.64
CA LYS A 120 -4.41 4.03 -16.62
C LYS A 120 -3.81 3.00 -17.59
N LEU A 121 -2.72 2.34 -17.21
CA LEU A 121 -2.15 1.25 -17.98
C LEU A 121 -2.92 -0.05 -17.69
N ARG A 122 -2.96 -0.95 -18.68
CA ARG A 122 -3.44 -2.31 -18.48
C ARG A 122 -2.31 -3.18 -17.98
N VAL A 123 -2.53 -3.89 -16.88
CA VAL A 123 -1.54 -4.74 -16.23
C VAL A 123 -2.02 -6.17 -16.23
N LEU A 124 -1.11 -7.10 -16.54
CA LEU A 124 -1.29 -8.54 -16.34
C LEU A 124 -0.21 -9.01 -15.37
N VAL A 125 -0.64 -9.62 -14.26
CA VAL A 125 0.26 -10.23 -13.27
C VAL A 125 0.22 -11.74 -13.48
N ILE A 126 1.41 -12.35 -13.46
CA ILE A 126 1.61 -13.80 -13.50
C ILE A 126 2.39 -14.14 -12.22
N ASP A 127 1.81 -14.95 -11.35
CA ASP A 127 2.35 -15.40 -10.06
C ASP A 127 2.36 -16.94 -10.03
#